data_AF-A0A5M8SKE2-F1
#
_entry.id   AF-A0A5M8SKE2-F1
#
_cell.length_a   1.000
_cell.length_b   1.000
_cell.length_c   1.000
_cell.angle_alpha   90.00
_cell.angle_beta   90.00
_cell.angle_gamma   90.00
#
_symmetry.space_group_name_H-M   'P 1'
#
loop_
_entity.id
_entity.type
_entity.pdbx_description
1 polymer ?
#
loop_
_entity_poly.entity_id
_entity_poly.type
_entity_poly.pdbx_seq_one_letter_code
_entity_poly.pdbx_strand_id
1 'polypeptide(L)'
;MPNPLLPPEERHLTPDQVEALDKRRDLGHTFLVIAGQFAVIATVLLLWVGQDLTYSPGWAHPMAYYFIVACGIIFVMGVAGLFLRRGLPRVD
;
A
#
# COMPACT_ATOMS: atom_id res chain seq x y z
N MET A 1 -27.11 -11.65 18.04
CA MET A 1 -26.14 -11.49 19.13
C MET A 1 -24.89 -10.84 18.58
N PRO A 2 -24.22 -9.90 19.29
CA PRO A 2 -23.00 -9.25 18.82
C PRO A 2 -21.90 -10.29 18.57
N ASN A 3 -21.21 -10.23 17.43
CA ASN A 3 -20.12 -11.15 17.13
C ASN A 3 -18.90 -10.82 18.01
N PRO A 4 -18.48 -11.69 18.94
CA PRO A 4 -17.36 -11.42 19.84
C PRO A 4 -16.00 -11.39 19.10
N LEU A 5 -15.92 -11.90 17.88
CA LEU A 5 -14.71 -11.85 17.03
C LEU A 5 -14.43 -10.43 16.51
N LEU A 6 -15.43 -9.55 16.52
CA LEU A 6 -15.26 -8.16 16.12
C LEU A 6 -14.69 -7.32 17.29
N PRO A 7 -13.87 -6.30 17.01
CA PRO A 7 -13.45 -5.30 18.00
C PRO A 7 -14.66 -4.72 18.74
N PRO A 8 -14.55 -4.36 20.03
CA PRO A 8 -15.66 -3.79 20.79
C PRO A 8 -16.33 -2.60 20.10
N GLU A 9 -15.54 -1.72 19.47
CA GLU A 9 -16.02 -0.58 18.69
C GLU A 9 -16.83 -0.94 17.43
N GLU A 10 -16.66 -2.15 16.89
CA GLU A 10 -17.31 -2.60 15.65
C GLU A 10 -18.55 -3.49 15.90
N ARG A 11 -18.82 -3.87 17.16
CA ARG A 11 -19.92 -4.79 17.52
C ARG A 11 -21.32 -4.17 17.46
N HIS A 12 -21.41 -2.84 17.47
CA HIS A 12 -22.67 -2.09 17.57
C HIS A 12 -22.89 -1.14 16.38
N LEU A 13 -22.20 -1.37 15.26
CA LEU A 13 -22.37 -0.58 14.06
C LEU A 13 -23.75 -0.81 13.42
N THR A 14 -24.34 0.28 12.94
CA THR A 14 -25.49 0.22 12.04
C THR A 14 -25.10 -0.35 10.68
N PRO A 15 -26.05 -0.88 9.88
CA PRO A 15 -25.74 -1.42 8.54
C PRO A 15 -24.94 -0.44 7.66
N ASP A 16 -25.34 0.84 7.62
CA ASP A 16 -24.66 1.86 6.82
C ASP A 16 -23.21 2.10 7.27
N GLN A 17 -22.94 1.99 8.58
CA GLN A 17 -21.59 2.13 9.14
C GLN A 17 -20.70 0.92 8.82
N VAL A 18 -21.29 -0.28 8.75
CA VAL A 18 -20.56 -1.49 8.31
C VAL A 18 -20.17 -1.36 6.85
N GLU A 19 -21.08 -0.94 5.98
CA GLU A 19 -20.77 -0.75 4.55
C GLU A 19 -19.67 0.31 4.36
N ALA A 20 -19.73 1.42 5.10
CA ALA A 20 -18.68 2.45 5.05
C ALA A 20 -17.32 1.92 5.55
N LEU A 21 -17.32 1.07 6.57
CA LEU A 21 -16.11 0.43 7.12
C LEU A 21 -15.48 -0.53 6.11
N ASP A 22 -16.28 -1.40 5.50
CA ASP A 22 -15.82 -2.37 4.51
C ASP A 22 -15.26 -1.66 3.27
N LYS A 23 -15.97 -0.64 2.76
CA LYS A 23 -15.49 0.18 1.64
C LYS A 23 -14.14 0.86 1.93
N ARG A 24 -13.94 1.36 3.15
CA ARG A 24 -12.64 1.93 3.57
C ARG A 24 -11.54 0.88 3.56
N ARG A 25 -11.83 -0.32 4.07
CA ARG A 25 -10.86 -1.43 4.14
C ARG A 25 -10.51 -1.98 2.76
N ASP A 26 -11.48 -2.09 1.86
CA ASP A 26 -11.26 -2.51 0.47
C ASP A 26 -10.37 -1.53 -0.30
N LEU A 27 -10.59 -0.23 -0.09
CA LEU A 27 -9.71 0.81 -0.61
C LEU A 27 -8.29 0.67 -0.02
N GLY A 28 -8.19 0.44 1.29
CA GLY A 28 -6.93 0.17 1.96
C GLY A 28 -6.19 -1.04 1.38
N HIS A 29 -6.92 -2.14 1.11
CA HIS A 29 -6.35 -3.32 0.47
C HIS A 29 -5.87 -3.02 -0.96
N THR A 30 -6.65 -2.28 -1.74
CA THR A 30 -6.27 -1.86 -3.10
C THR A 30 -4.97 -1.05 -3.08
N PHE A 31 -4.81 -0.12 -2.14
CA PHE A 31 -3.56 0.64 -1.99
C PHE A 31 -2.37 -0.25 -1.64
N LEU A 32 -2.56 -1.25 -0.79
CA LEU A 32 -1.51 -2.22 -0.46
C LEU A 32 -1.13 -3.09 -1.66
N VAL A 33 -2.09 -3.48 -2.50
CA VAL A 33 -1.81 -4.22 -3.75
C VAL A 33 -0.97 -3.36 -4.70
N ILE A 34 -1.34 -2.09 -4.90
CA ILE A 34 -0.56 -1.14 -5.71
C ILE A 34 0.85 -0.98 -5.15
N ALA A 35 0.98 -0.78 -3.84
CA ALA A 35 2.29 -0.68 -3.19
C ALA A 35 3.14 -1.95 -3.40
N GLY A 36 2.53 -3.14 -3.29
CA GLY A 36 3.19 -4.42 -3.56
C GLY A 36 3.66 -4.56 -5.01
N GLN A 37 2.84 -4.18 -5.99
CA GLN A 37 3.22 -4.20 -7.41
C GLN A 37 4.41 -3.27 -7.68
N PHE A 38 4.39 -2.06 -7.15
CA PHE A 38 5.52 -1.14 -7.28
C PHE A 38 6.76 -1.61 -6.51
N ALA A 39 6.60 -2.33 -5.39
CA ALA A 39 7.74 -2.94 -4.68
C ALA A 39 8.44 -4.01 -5.52
N VAL A 40 7.69 -4.81 -6.29
CA VAL A 40 8.28 -5.74 -7.26
C VAL A 40 9.04 -4.97 -8.35
N ILE A 41 8.45 -3.92 -8.91
CA ILE A 41 9.11 -3.08 -9.93
C ILE A 41 10.40 -2.45 -9.37
N ALA A 42 10.35 -1.87 -8.17
CA ALA A 42 11.50 -1.28 -7.49
C ALA A 42 12.61 -2.32 -7.26
N THR A 43 12.24 -3.55 -6.89
CA THR A 43 13.18 -4.67 -6.72
C THR A 43 13.92 -4.99 -8.03
N VAL A 44 13.22 -4.98 -9.17
CA VAL A 44 13.86 -5.18 -10.48
C VAL A 44 14.76 -4.01 -10.84
N LEU A 45 14.33 -2.77 -10.57
CA LEU A 45 15.12 -1.57 -10.86
C LEU A 45 16.42 -1.52 -10.07
N LEU A 46 16.47 -2.08 -8.85
CA LEU A 46 17.69 -2.16 -8.04
C LEU A 46 18.88 -2.82 -8.78
N LEU A 47 18.60 -3.73 -9.72
CA LEU A 47 19.63 -4.36 -10.54
C LEU A 47 20.46 -3.36 -11.35
N TRP A 48 19.83 -2.24 -11.75
CA TRP A 48 20.41 -1.27 -12.68
C TRP A 48 20.67 0.11 -12.06
N VAL A 49 20.03 0.44 -10.92
CA VAL A 49 20.18 1.75 -10.27
C VAL A 49 21.64 2.09 -9.96
N GLY A 50 22.41 1.14 -9.42
CA GLY A 50 23.82 1.38 -9.09
C GLY A 50 24.67 1.65 -10.34
N GLN A 51 24.44 0.92 -11.42
CA GLN A 51 25.12 1.11 -12.69
C GLN A 51 24.74 2.45 -13.33
N ASP A 52 23.46 2.80 -13.31
CA ASP A 52 22.93 4.05 -13.85
C ASP A 52 23.49 5.27 -13.12
N LEU A 53 23.57 5.23 -11.79
CA LEU A 53 24.16 6.31 -10.98
C LEU A 53 25.68 6.46 -11.18
N THR A 54 26.36 5.38 -11.54
CA THR A 54 27.83 5.38 -11.67
C THR A 54 28.29 5.75 -13.07
N TYR A 55 27.61 5.24 -14.11
CA TYR A 55 28.11 5.28 -15.48
C TYR A 55 27.35 6.24 -16.38
N SER A 56 26.11 6.62 -16.05
CA SER A 56 25.35 7.50 -16.92
C SER A 56 25.85 8.95 -16.81
N PRO A 57 25.98 9.67 -17.94
CA PRO A 57 26.58 11.00 -17.96
C PRO A 57 25.61 12.09 -17.47
N GLY A 58 26.13 13.06 -16.72
CA GLY A 58 25.40 14.26 -16.34
C GLY A 58 24.18 13.96 -15.46
N TRP A 59 22.99 14.29 -15.95
CA TRP A 59 21.70 14.04 -15.27
C TRP A 59 20.88 12.95 -15.96
N ALA A 60 21.46 12.19 -16.89
CA ALA A 60 20.75 11.16 -17.63
C ALA A 60 20.65 9.85 -16.82
N HIS A 61 19.97 9.88 -15.67
CA HIS A 61 19.82 8.71 -14.77
C HIS A 61 18.37 8.17 -14.76
N PRO A 62 17.87 7.62 -15.88
CA PRO A 62 16.47 7.19 -15.99
C PRO A 62 16.10 6.09 -14.97
N MET A 63 17.00 5.13 -14.71
CA MET A 63 16.70 4.04 -13.78
C MET A 63 16.64 4.57 -12.35
N ALA A 64 17.53 5.48 -11.97
CA ALA A 64 17.49 6.14 -10.67
C ALA A 64 16.18 6.94 -10.48
N TYR A 65 15.74 7.68 -11.50
CA TYR A 65 14.49 8.45 -11.42
C TYR A 65 13.27 7.54 -11.29
N TYR A 66 13.15 6.50 -12.11
CA TYR A 66 12.04 5.55 -12.00
C TYR A 66 12.05 4.83 -10.66
N PHE A 67 13.22 4.49 -10.12
CA PHE A 67 13.35 3.87 -8.81
C PHE A 67 12.86 4.80 -7.70
N ILE A 68 13.27 6.07 -7.70
CA ILE A 68 12.81 7.06 -6.73
C ILE A 68 11.30 7.25 -6.79
N VAL A 69 10.72 7.33 -7.99
CA VAL A 69 9.27 7.42 -8.17
C VAL A 69 8.57 6.17 -7.63
N ALA A 70 9.07 4.98 -7.94
CA ALA A 70 8.53 3.73 -7.42
C ALA A 70 8.58 3.68 -5.88
N CYS A 71 9.70 4.05 -5.27
CA CYS A 71 9.82 4.18 -3.82
C CYS A 71 8.83 5.17 -3.22
N GLY A 72 8.62 6.32 -3.88
CA GLY A 72 7.61 7.30 -3.46
C GLY A 72 6.20 6.72 -3.47
N ILE A 73 5.82 6.01 -4.53
CA ILE A 73 4.50 5.36 -4.64
C ILE A 73 4.34 4.27 -3.57
N ILE A 74 5.34 3.42 -3.38
CA ILE A 74 5.33 2.37 -2.33
C ILE A 74 5.11 3.00 -0.97
N PHE A 75 5.84 4.09 -0.66
CA PHE A 75 5.71 4.76 0.62
C PHE A 75 4.32 5.35 0.82
N VAL A 76 3.83 6.16 -0.13
CA VAL A 76 2.51 6.83 0.01
C VAL A 76 1.38 5.82 0.03
N MET A 77 1.33 4.89 -0.93
CA MET A 77 0.26 3.90 -1.02
C MET A 77 0.35 2.85 0.09
N GLY A 78 1.56 2.43 0.46
CA GLY A 78 1.77 1.47 1.54
C GLY A 78 1.32 2.04 2.88
N VAL A 79 1.72 3.28 3.19
CA VAL A 79 1.30 3.95 4.42
C VAL A 79 -0.22 4.19 4.41
N ALA A 80 -0.77 4.81 3.36
CA ALA A 80 -2.21 5.06 3.26
C ALA A 80 -3.03 3.76 3.35
N GLY A 81 -2.60 2.71 2.66
CA GLY A 81 -3.23 1.40 2.68
C GLY A 81 -3.23 0.76 4.06
N LEU A 82 -2.10 0.82 4.78
CA LEU A 82 -2.00 0.36 6.16
C LEU A 82 -2.93 1.15 7.09
N PHE A 83 -3.02 2.48 6.94
CA PHE A 83 -3.90 3.32 7.74
C PHE A 83 -5.39 3.01 7.48
N LEU A 84 -5.79 2.88 6.23
CA LEU A 84 -7.19 2.62 5.84
C LEU A 84 -7.65 1.21 6.23
N ARG A 85 -6.76 0.22 6.15
CA ARG A 85 -7.05 -1.18 6.49
C ARG A 85 -7.08 -1.46 8.01
N ARG A 86 -6.69 -0.51 8.87
CA ARG A 86 -6.69 -0.74 10.34
C ARG A 86 -8.04 -1.26 10.84
N GLY A 87 -7.96 -2.23 11.74
CA GLY A 87 -9.09 -3.01 12.29
C GLY A 87 -8.85 -4.52 12.15
N LEU A 88 -9.61 -5.33 12.88
CA LEU A 88 -9.55 -6.80 12.76
C LEU A 88 -10.13 -7.22 11.40
N PRO A 89 -9.42 -8.03 10.60
CA PRO A 89 -10.01 -8.66 9.42
C PRO A 89 -11.19 -9.51 9.84
N ARG A 90 -12.28 -9.48 9.07
CA ARG A 90 -13.37 -10.43 9.22
C ARG A 90 -12.79 -11.83 8.96
N VAL A 91 -12.84 -12.69 9.97
CA VAL A 91 -12.56 -14.12 9.81
C VAL A 91 -13.90 -14.73 9.45
N ASP A 92 -14.08 -15.03 8.17
CA ASP A 92 -15.26 -15.72 7.65
C ASP A 92 -15.24 -17.22 8.04
#